data_AF-A0A7C6UPT3-F1
#
_entry.id   AF-A0A7C6UPT3-F1
#
_cell.length_a   1.000
_cell.length_b   1.000
_cell.length_c   1.000
_cell.angle_alpha   90.00
_cell.angle_beta   90.00
_cell.angle_gamma   90.00
#
_symmetry.space_group_name_H-M   'P 1'
#
loop_
_entity.id
_entity.type
_entity.pdbx_description
1 polymer ?
#
loop_
_entity_poly.entity_id
_entity_poly.type
_entity_poly.pdbx_seq_one_letter_code
_entity_poly.pdbx_strand_id
1 'polypeptide(L)' 'MPVRYLSAVGLLAMLLYMFSFAGYNWREGSKLAAVGSAFLALAACGLGLFVLFSGLYEL' A
#
# COMPACT_ATOMS: atom_id res chain seq x y z
N MET A 1 -13.29 11.77 -12.82
CA MET A 1 -13.85 11.28 -11.54
C MET A 1 -13.77 9.75 -11.33
N PRO A 2 -14.12 8.85 -12.28
CA PRO A 2 -14.15 7.39 -11.98
C PRO A 2 -12.76 6.73 -11.83
N VAL A 3 -11.74 7.25 -12.53
CA VAL A 3 -10.38 6.67 -12.54
C VAL A 3 -9.71 6.74 -11.17
N ARG A 4 -9.90 7.85 -10.43
CA ARG A 4 -9.40 8.03 -9.06
C ARG A 4 -9.87 6.90 -8.13
N TYR A 5 -11.15 6.51 -8.23
CA TYR A 5 -11.71 5.45 -7.38
C TYR A 5 -11.21 4.06 -7.79
N LEU A 6 -11.05 3.77 -9.09
CA LEU A 6 -10.42 2.52 -9.53
C LEU A 6 -8.98 2.41 -9.02
N SER A 7 -8.20 3.49 -9.10
CA SER A 7 -6.83 3.53 -8.60
C SER A 7 -6.77 3.34 -7.07
N ALA A 8 -7.71 3.91 -6.33
CA ALA A 8 -7.83 3.72 -4.89
C ALA A 8 -8.16 2.25 -4.52
N VAL A 9 -9.04 1.59 -5.28
CA VAL A 9 -9.35 0.16 -5.10
C VAL A 9 -8.12 -0.71 -5.38
N GLY A 10 -7.35 -0.39 -6.42
CA GLY A 10 -6.09 -1.08 -6.71
C GLY A 10 -5.05 -0.93 -5.59
N LEU A 11 -4.89 0.29 -5.05
CA LEU A 11 -4.04 0.58 -3.89
C LEU A 11 -4.46 -0.22 -2.65
N LEU A 12 -5.77 -0.34 -2.40
CA LEU A 12 -6.31 -1.12 -1.29
C LEU A 12 -5.99 -2.61 -1.44
N ALA A 13 -6.20 -3.18 -2.64
CA ALA A 13 -5.88 -4.58 -2.92
C ALA A 13 -4.38 -4.87 -2.73
N MET A 14 -3.52 -3.97 -3.20
CA MET A 14 -2.07 -4.05 -3.00
C MET A 14 -1.68 -4.02 -1.52
N LEU A 15 -2.29 -3.13 -0.73
CA LEU A 15 -2.05 -3.02 0.71
C LEU A 15 -2.42 -4.32 1.45
N LEU A 16 -3.59 -4.88 1.14
CA LEU A 16 -4.06 -6.14 1.74
C LEU A 16 -3.14 -7.33 1.40
N TYR A 17 -2.67 -7.39 0.15
CA TYR A 17 -1.69 -8.38 -0.27
C TYR A 17 -0.38 -8.25 0.52
N MET A 18 0.18 -7.03 0.61
CA MET A 18 1.43 -6.82 1.34
C MET A 18 1.30 -7.06 2.84
N PHE A 19 0.17 -6.73 3.46
CA PHE A 19 -0.09 -7.07 4.86
C PHE A 19 -0.15 -8.58 5.09
N SER A 20 -0.79 -9.31 4.17
CA SER A 20 -0.84 -10.78 4.21
C SER A 20 0.56 -11.38 4.04
N PHE A 21 1.36 -10.83 3.12
CA PHE A 21 2.76 -11.23 2.91
C PHE A 21 3.62 -10.94 4.14
N ALA A 22 3.45 -9.77 4.77
CA ALA A 22 4.14 -9.42 6.00
C ALA A 22 3.77 -10.37 7.14
N GLY A 23 2.47 -10.66 7.31
CA GLY A 23 1.98 -11.62 8.30
C GLY A 23 2.49 -13.04 8.06
N TYR A 24 2.54 -13.47 6.80
CA TYR A 24 3.14 -14.75 6.42
C TYR A 24 4.61 -14.83 6.81
N ASN A 25 5.42 -13.85 6.41
CA ASN A 25 6.85 -13.80 6.73
C ASN A 25 7.11 -13.64 8.24
N TRP A 26 6.20 -13.00 8.97
CA TRP A 26 6.30 -12.90 10.42
C TRP A 26 6.13 -14.28 11.08
N ARG A 27 5.19 -15.09 10.57
CA ARG A 27 4.96 -16.47 11.04
C ARG A 27 6.07 -17.43 10.62
N GLU A 28 6.65 -17.23 9.43
CA GLU A 28 7.78 -17.99 8.89
C GLU A 28 9.13 -17.65 9.57
N GLY A 29 9.15 -16.66 10.48
CA GLY A 29 10.36 -16.29 11.23
C GLY A 29 11.25 -15.26 10.54
N SER A 30 10.96 -14.90 9.28
CA SER A 30 11.63 -13.83 8.53
C SER A 30 11.13 -12.43 8.95
N LYS A 31 11.40 -12.06 10.21
CA LYS A 31 10.93 -10.80 10.83
C LYS A 31 11.38 -9.54 10.09
N LEU A 32 12.60 -9.53 9.54
CA LEU A 32 13.12 -8.42 8.75
C LEU A 32 12.30 -8.17 7.48
N ALA A 33 11.96 -9.25 6.75
CA ALA A 33 11.12 -9.16 5.56
C ALA A 33 9.69 -8.74 5.91
N ALA A 34 9.15 -9.21 7.04
CA ALA A 34 7.83 -8.81 7.53
C ALA A 34 7.75 -7.32 7.87
N VAL A 35 8.71 -6.80 8.64
CA VAL A 35 8.76 -5.37 9.00
C VAL A 35 9.03 -4.52 7.74
N GLY A 36 9.97 -4.93 6.90
CA GLY A 36 10.29 -4.22 5.66
C GLY A 36 9.10 -4.13 4.71
N SER A 37 8.39 -5.25 4.49
CA SER A 37 7.20 -5.28 3.63
C SER A 37 6.03 -4.48 4.22
N ALA A 38 5.80 -4.53 5.54
CA ALA A 38 4.78 -3.71 6.19
C ALA A 38 5.08 -2.20 6.06
N PHE A 39 6.35 -1.80 6.22
CA PHE A 39 6.76 -0.40 6.09
C PHE A 39 6.63 0.09 4.64
N LEU A 40 7.04 -0.74 3.67
CA LEU A 40 6.86 -0.46 2.24
C LEU A 40 5.38 -0.34 1.87
N ALA A 41 4.52 -1.22 2.40
CA ALA A 41 3.08 -1.18 2.17
C ALA A 41 2.45 0.13 2.68
N LEU A 42 2.80 0.54 3.90
CA LEU A 42 2.35 1.80 4.48
C LEU A 42 2.85 3.01 3.69
N ALA A 43 4.13 3.03 3.30
CA ALA A 43 4.70 4.12 2.52
C ALA A 43 4.06 4.24 1.13
N ALA A 44 3.93 3.13 0.41
CA ALA A 44 3.32 3.10 -0.92
C ALA A 44 1.84 3.51 -0.89
N CYS A 45 1.09 3.04 0.11
CA CYS A 45 -0.32 3.40 0.27
C CYS A 45 -0.49 4.87 0.71
N GLY A 46 0.31 5.34 1.67
CA GLY A 46 0.30 6.72 2.13
C GLY A 46 0.65 7.72 1.02
N LEU A 47 1.72 7.45 0.25
CA LEU A 47 2.08 8.26 -0.92
C LEU A 47 1.02 8.17 -2.02
N GLY A 48 0.50 6.98 -2.30
CA GLY A 48 -0.54 6.77 -3.29
C GLY A 48 -1.79 7.59 -2.97
N LEU A 49 -2.29 7.51 -1.73
CA LEU A 49 -3.43 8.31 -1.27
C LEU A 49 -3.10 9.81 -1.26
N PHE A 50 -1.89 10.20 -0.84
CA PHE A 50 -1.48 11.60 -0.88
C PHE A 50 -1.49 12.16 -2.30
N VAL A 51 -0.96 11.44 -3.28
CA VAL A 51 -1.00 11.81 -4.71
C VAL A 51 -2.45 11.87 -5.21
N LEU A 52 -3.29 10.93 -4.78
CA LEU A 52 -4.66 10.81 -5.25
C LEU A 52 -5.56 11.91 -4.69
N PHE A 53 -5.31 12.41 -3.47
CA PHE A 53 -6.16 13.38 -2.77
C PHE A 53 -5.55 14.77 -2.57
N SER A 54 -4.23 14.93 -2.66
CA SER A 54 -3.65 16.26 -2.84
C SER A 54 -3.95 16.69 -4.28
N GLY A 55 -4.66 17.80 -4.46
CA GLY A 55 -5.03 18.35 -5.77
C GLY A 55 -3.86 18.78 -6.66
N LEU A 56 -2.63 18.28 -6.41
CA LEU A 56 -1.40 18.67 -7.09
C LEU A 56 -1.32 18.19 -8.56
N TYR A 57 -2.23 17.32 -8.99
CA TYR A 57 -2.27 16.75 -10.34
C TYR A 57 -3.49 17.21 -11.15
N GLU A 58 -4.13 18.32 -10.76
CA GLU A 58 -5.14 19.01 -11.57
C GLU A 58 -4.49 20.10 -12.45
N LEU A 59 -3.35 19.80 -13.09
CA LEU A 59 -2.68 20.67 -14.06
C LEU A 59 -3.06 20.29 -15.50
#